data_AF-A0A832UYF1-F1
#
_entry.id   AF-A0A832UYF1-F1
#
_cell.length_a   1.000
_cell.length_b   1.000
_cell.length_c   1.000
_cell.angle_alpha   90.00
_cell.angle_beta   90.00
_cell.angle_gamma   90.00
#
_symmetry.space_group_name_H-M   'P 1'
#
loop_
_entity.id
_entity.type
_entity.pdbx_description
1 polymer ?
#
loop_
_entity_poly.entity_id
_entity_poly.type
_entity_poly.pdbx_seq_one_letter_code
_entity_poly.pdbx_strand_id
1 'polypeptide(L)' 'MVEYKCINCGEITKEPKGPSGIIQCPKCDHKIFLKVRQPVARKVKAI' A
#
# COMPACT_ATOMS: atom_id res chain seq x y z
N MET A 1 0.03 -6.97 -9.62
CA MET A 1 0.37 -7.11 -8.18
C MET A 1 -0.21 -5.91 -7.44
N VAL A 2 -0.67 -6.09 -6.19
CA VAL A 2 -1.29 -5.02 -5.39
C VAL A 2 -0.20 -4.34 -4.57
N GLU A 3 -0.12 -3.02 -4.62
CA GLU A 3 0.81 -2.22 -3.83
C GLU A 3 0.07 -1.56 -2.67
N TYR A 4 0.76 -1.47 -1.54
CA TYR A 4 0.25 -0.86 -0.31
C TYR A 4 1.15 0.27 0.12
N LYS A 5 0.56 1.42 0.48
CA LYS A 5 1.26 2.59 0.99
C LYS A 5 1.05 2.70 2.49
N CYS A 6 2.14 2.80 3.27
CA CYS A 6 2.05 3.07 4.70
C CYS A 6 1.49 4.49 4.93
N ILE A 7 0.54 4.62 5.85
CA ILE A 7 -0.04 5.93 6.20
C ILE A 7 0.96 6.85 6.89
N ASN A 8 1.89 6.29 7.67
CA ASN A 8 2.75 7.07 8.55
C ASN A 8 4.00 7.60 7.80
N CYS A 9 4.76 6.71 7.15
CA CYS A 9 6.00 7.09 6.46
C CYS A 9 5.84 7.25 4.94
N GLY A 10 4.71 6.84 4.37
CA GLY A 10 4.47 6.89 2.93
C GLY A 10 5.17 5.80 2.12
N GLU A 11 5.87 4.86 2.75
CA GLU A 11 6.57 3.75 2.07
C GLU A 11 5.59 2.90 1.26
N ILE A 12 5.95 2.58 0.01
CA ILE A 12 5.15 1.70 -0.85
C ILE A 12 5.78 0.31 -0.83
N THR A 13 5.00 -0.67 -0.39
CA THR A 13 5.40 -2.07 -0.28
C THR A 13 4.40 -2.98 -0.98
N LYS A 14 4.90 -3.97 -1.72
CA LYS A 14 4.08 -4.96 -2.42
C LYS A 14 3.49 -6.00 -1.45
N GLU A 15 4.22 -6.30 -0.39
CA GLU A 15 3.81 -7.23 0.66
C GLU A 15 4.22 -6.66 2.02
N PRO A 16 3.28 -6.06 2.77
CA PRO A 16 3.57 -5.56 4.11
C PRO A 16 3.58 -6.71 5.14
N LYS A 17 4.14 -7.87 4.81
CA LYS A 17 4.25 -9.01 5.74
C LYS A 17 5.61 -8.97 6.43
N GLY A 18 5.60 -8.79 7.75
CA GLY A 18 6.79 -8.95 8.58
C GLY A 18 7.19 -10.42 8.75
N PRO A 19 8.37 -10.69 9.35
CA PRO A 19 8.93 -12.04 9.53
C PRO A 19 8.05 -12.98 10.37
N SER A 20 7.12 -12.44 11.16
CA SER A 20 6.15 -13.19 11.97
C SER A 20 4.77 -13.36 11.32
N GLY A 21 4.61 -12.98 10.04
CA GLY A 21 3.32 -12.97 9.36
C GLY A 21 2.41 -11.79 9.74
N ILE A 22 2.89 -10.89 10.61
CA ILE A 22 2.16 -9.69 11.05
C ILE A 22 2.27 -8.61 9.97
N ILE A 23 1.15 -7.94 9.68
CA ILE A 23 1.11 -6.86 8.70
C ILE A 23 1.73 -5.58 9.30
N GLN A 24 2.97 -5.25 8.91
CA GLN A 24 3.75 -4.14 9.48
C GLN A 24 4.64 -3.46 8.43
N CYS A 25 4.86 -2.15 8.60
CA CYS A 25 5.71 -1.39 7.69
C CYS A 25 7.18 -1.65 8.02
N PRO A 26 8.02 -2.03 7.04
CA PRO A 26 9.42 -2.37 7.29
C PRO A 26 10.29 -1.20 7.77
N LYS A 27 9.80 0.05 7.66
CA LYS A 27 10.54 1.25 8.10
C LYS A 27 10.11 1.82 9.44
N CYS A 28 8.83 1.71 9.79
CA CYS A 28 8.28 2.42 10.95
C CYS A 28 7.35 1.56 11.81
N ASP A 29 7.32 0.25 11.55
CA ASP A 29 6.50 -0.77 12.25
C ASP A 29 4.99 -0.50 12.32
N HIS A 30 4.53 0.51 11.57
CA HIS A 30 3.15 0.93 11.53
C HIS A 30 2.30 -0.11 10.79
N LYS A 31 1.08 -0.33 11.29
CA LYS A 31 0.23 -1.47 10.87
C LYS A 31 -0.87 -1.08 9.86
N ILE A 32 -1.05 0.22 9.62
CA ILE A 32 -2.12 0.74 8.77
C ILE A 32 -1.57 1.11 7.39
N PHE A 33 -2.22 0.57 6.35
CA PHE A 33 -1.84 0.75 4.96
C PHE A 33 -3.03 1.12 4.08
N LEU A 34 -2.76 1.85 3.02
CA LEU A 34 -3.69 2.20 1.95
C LEU A 34 -3.37 1.39 0.71
N LYS A 35 -4.38 0.88 0.02
CA LYS A 35 -4.19 0.22 -1.28
C LYS A 35 -3.92 1.26 -2.35
N VAL A 36 -2.79 1.15 -3.03
CA VAL A 36 -2.40 2.08 -4.10
C VAL A 36 -3.28 1.86 -5.33
N ARG A 37 -3.65 2.96 -5.99
CA ARG A 37 -4.40 2.93 -7.24
C ARG A 37 -3.57 2.22 -8.31
N GLN A 38 -4.16 1.21 -8.95
CA GLN A 38 -3.49 0.51 -10.04
C GLN A 38 -3.21 1.49 -11.20
N PRO A 39 -2.02 1.41 -11.82
CA PRO A 39 -1.62 2.28 -12.93
C PRO A 39 -2.27 1.84 -14.25
N VAL A 40 -3.59 1.61 -14.25
CA VAL A 40 -4.36 1.25 -15.43
C VAL A 40 -5.19 2.46 -15.85
N ALA A 41 -5.10 2.83 -17.13
CA ALA A 41 -5.91 3.89 -17.70
C ALA A 41 -7.41 3.52 -17.58
N ARG A 42 -8.19 4.40 -16.95
CA ARG A 42 -9.65 4.26 -16.85
C ARG A 42 -10.29 5.45 -17.54
N LYS A 43 -11.23 5.20 -18.44
CA LYS A 43 -12.05 6.27 -19.04
C LYS A 43 -13.14 6.65 -18.04
N VAL A 44 -13.19 7.92 -17.67
CA VAL A 44 -14.24 8.50 -16.80
C VAL A 44 -14.98 9.53 -17.64
N LYS A 45 -16.30 9.39 -17.78
CA LYS A 45 -17.13 10.41 -18.44
C LYS A 45 -17.29 11.58 -17.48
N ALA A 46 -16.90 12.78 -17.88
CA ALA A 46 -17.33 14.00 -17.22
C ALA A 46 -18.75 14.30 -17.73
N ILE A 47 -19.70 14.46 -16.81
CA ILE A 47 -21.07 14.90 -17.10
C ILE A 47 -21.03 16.36 -17.52
#